data_AF-A0A7S2WU58-F1
#
_entry.id   AF-A0A7S2WU58-F1
#
_cell.length_a   1.000
_cell.length_b   1.000
_cell.length_c   1.000
_cell.angle_alpha   90.00
_cell.angle_beta   90.00
_cell.angle_gamma   90.00
#
_symmetry.space_group_name_H-M   'P 1'
#
loop_
_entity.id
_entity.type
_entity.pdbx_description
1 polymer ?
#
loop_
_entity_poly.entity_id
_entity_poly.type
_entity_poly.pdbx_seq_one_letter_code
_entity_poly.pdbx_strand_id
1 'polypeptide(L)'
;PAPPPPPEPVAAPSSAGASADGEYYTVLRASKARAKASASSTVIGELEPNTVLKKLAADGGFIKVVFGLEKEAWVLTKNKRGMEFVEVASDQSAAGAQFPKDQAALVDKQKAEKAAEEAAEAEAGAGGGGGGGASAAA
;
A
#
# COMPACT_ATOMS: atom_id res chain seq x y z
N PRO A 1 -42.40 14.88 -21.92
CA PRO A 1 -41.62 13.68 -21.52
C PRO A 1 -40.13 14.06 -21.52
N ALA A 2 -39.51 14.09 -20.34
CA ALA A 2 -38.08 14.40 -20.19
C ALA A 2 -37.23 13.16 -20.49
N PRO A 3 -36.04 13.30 -21.13
CA PRO A 3 -35.11 12.18 -21.30
C PRO A 3 -34.47 11.78 -19.96
N PRO A 4 -34.08 10.49 -19.80
CA PRO A 4 -33.42 10.02 -18.58
C PRO A 4 -32.01 10.63 -18.43
N PRO A 5 -31.52 10.84 -17.20
CA PRO A 5 -30.14 11.29 -16.96
C PRO A 5 -29.15 10.16 -17.33
N PRO A 6 -27.99 10.48 -17.93
CA PRO A 6 -26.94 9.49 -18.17
C PRO A 6 -26.28 9.06 -16.84
N PRO A 7 -25.81 7.81 -16.73
CA PRO A 7 -25.02 7.35 -15.58
C PRO A 7 -23.60 7.96 -15.60
N GLU A 8 -23.17 8.53 -14.48
CA GLU A 8 -21.78 8.89 -14.17
C GLU A 8 -20.95 7.63 -13.82
N PRO A 9 -19.61 7.66 -13.67
CA PRO A 9 -18.56 8.28 -14.49
C PRO A 9 -17.50 7.21 -14.88
N VAL A 10 -17.15 7.10 -16.17
CA VAL A 10 -16.01 6.27 -16.62
C VAL A 10 -14.95 7.14 -17.27
N ALA A 11 -13.99 7.63 -16.47
CA ALA A 11 -12.74 8.16 -16.99
C ALA A 11 -11.62 7.90 -15.99
N ALA A 12 -10.50 7.41 -16.54
CA ALA A 12 -9.28 6.94 -15.90
C ALA A 12 -8.74 7.84 -14.77
N PRO A 13 -7.84 7.33 -13.89
CA PRO A 13 -6.96 8.22 -13.16
C PRO A 13 -6.03 8.89 -14.19
N SER A 14 -6.49 10.03 -14.69
CA SER A 14 -5.67 11.00 -15.38
C SER A 14 -4.44 11.25 -14.52
N SER A 15 -3.29 10.88 -15.06
CA SER A 15 -2.02 11.49 -14.70
C SER A 15 -2.12 12.98 -15.03
N ALA A 16 -2.60 13.77 -14.08
CA ALA A 16 -2.67 15.22 -14.15
C ALA A 16 -2.77 15.77 -12.73
N GLY A 17 -1.70 16.43 -12.31
CA GLY A 17 -1.73 17.33 -11.17
C GLY A 17 -1.41 16.63 -9.85
N ALA A 18 -0.13 16.61 -9.53
CA ALA A 18 0.30 16.95 -8.18
C ALA A 18 -0.41 18.25 -7.75
N SER A 19 -1.64 18.16 -7.26
CA SER A 19 -2.20 19.21 -6.43
C SER A 19 -1.38 19.15 -5.14
N ALA A 20 -0.48 20.12 -5.05
CA ALA A 20 0.58 20.24 -4.07
C ALA A 20 0.08 20.73 -2.70
N ASP A 21 -1.21 20.53 -2.40
CA ASP A 21 -1.85 20.84 -1.13
C ASP A 21 -2.51 19.56 -0.62
N GLY A 22 -1.70 18.63 -0.12
CA GLY A 22 -2.18 17.41 0.51
C GLY A 22 -1.57 17.34 1.88
N GLU A 23 -2.40 17.22 2.91
CA GLU A 23 -1.93 17.02 4.28
C GLU A 23 -0.95 15.86 4.34
N TYR A 24 0.23 16.14 4.88
CA TYR A 24 1.16 15.10 5.28
C TYR A 24 0.69 14.44 6.57
N TYR A 25 0.82 13.12 6.63
CA TYR A 25 0.57 12.29 7.79
C TYR A 25 1.84 11.56 8.17
N THR A 26 2.14 11.52 9.45
CA THR A 26 3.19 10.64 9.97
C THR A 26 2.53 9.37 10.48
N VAL A 27 3.05 8.24 10.02
CA VAL A 27 2.65 6.93 10.51
C VAL A 27 3.08 6.81 11.98
N LEU A 28 2.15 6.61 12.91
CA LEU A 28 2.49 6.42 14.33
C LEU A 28 2.91 4.98 14.62
N ARG A 29 2.32 4.04 13.87
CA ARG A 29 2.52 2.61 14.06
C ARG A 29 2.62 1.92 12.72
N ALA A 30 3.42 0.86 12.68
CA ALA A 30 3.50 0.00 11.50
C ALA A 30 2.09 -0.40 11.04
N SER A 31 1.74 -0.02 9.83
CA SER A 31 0.42 -0.27 9.26
C SER A 31 0.56 -0.82 7.86
N LYS A 32 -0.43 -1.59 7.43
CA LYS A 32 -0.38 -2.30 6.16
C LYS A 32 -0.99 -1.45 5.07
N ALA A 33 -0.19 -1.10 4.07
CA ALA A 33 -0.62 -0.45 2.85
C ALA A 33 -1.35 -1.46 1.96
N ARG A 34 -2.58 -1.15 1.56
CA ARG A 34 -3.44 -2.05 0.79
C ARG A 34 -3.78 -1.47 -0.58
N ALA A 35 -4.02 -2.35 -1.55
CA ALA A 35 -4.43 -1.94 -2.90
C ALA A 35 -5.80 -1.26 -2.94
N LYS A 36 -6.70 -1.59 -2.00
CA LYS A 36 -8.08 -1.07 -1.93
C LYS A 36 -8.44 -0.68 -0.50
N ALA A 37 -9.44 0.20 -0.36
CA ALA A 37 -10.06 0.66 0.89
C ALA A 37 -10.83 -0.47 1.61
N SER A 38 -10.17 -1.60 1.87
CA SER A 38 -10.80 -2.77 2.48
C SER A 38 -9.79 -3.54 3.32
N ALA A 39 -10.20 -3.90 4.54
CA ALA A 39 -9.38 -4.65 5.49
C ALA A 39 -9.11 -6.10 5.04
N SER A 40 -9.85 -6.59 4.04
CA SER A 40 -9.66 -7.92 3.44
C SER A 40 -8.90 -7.85 2.11
N SER A 41 -8.45 -6.66 1.68
CA SER A 41 -7.70 -6.51 0.44
C SER A 41 -6.25 -6.96 0.57
N THR A 42 -5.64 -7.36 -0.55
CA THR A 42 -4.21 -7.64 -0.65
C THR A 42 -3.38 -6.47 -0.14
N VAL A 43 -2.41 -6.82 0.71
CA VAL A 43 -1.42 -5.91 1.24
C VAL A 43 -0.36 -5.74 0.15
N ILE A 44 -0.14 -4.50 -0.30
CA ILE A 44 0.85 -4.15 -1.31
C ILE A 44 2.19 -3.74 -0.69
N GLY A 45 2.20 -3.56 0.62
CA GLY A 45 3.40 -3.32 1.40
C GLY A 45 3.07 -2.96 2.83
N GLU A 46 4.10 -2.80 3.64
CA GLU A 46 3.99 -2.36 5.03
C GLU A 46 4.66 -1.00 5.20
N LEU A 47 3.99 -0.13 5.93
CA LEU A 47 4.47 1.18 6.31
C LEU A 47 5.16 1.10 7.64
N GLU A 48 6.29 1.76 7.76
CA GLU A 48 7.03 1.83 9.01
C GLU A 48 6.52 2.98 9.88
N PRO A 49 6.59 2.85 11.21
CA PRO A 49 6.32 3.98 12.09
C PRO A 49 7.34 5.08 11.81
N ASN A 50 6.89 6.33 11.92
CA ASN A 50 7.59 7.57 11.57
C ASN A 50 7.78 7.83 10.07
N THR A 51 7.21 7.01 9.19
CA THR A 51 7.17 7.31 7.76
C THR A 51 6.22 8.47 7.48
N VAL A 52 6.63 9.40 6.63
CA VAL A 52 5.78 10.50 6.17
C VAL A 52 5.06 10.10 4.88
N LEU A 53 3.75 10.30 4.87
CA LEU A 53 2.85 10.00 3.76
C LEU A 53 2.04 11.23 3.38
N LYS A 54 1.69 11.34 2.11
CA LYS A 54 0.82 12.40 1.61
C LYS A 54 -0.58 11.82 1.38
N LYS A 55 -1.60 12.39 2.02
CA LYS A 55 -3.00 12.03 1.79
C LYS A 55 -3.48 12.58 0.45
N LEU A 56 -4.26 11.76 -0.24
CA LEU A 56 -4.91 12.06 -1.51
C LEU A 56 -6.43 12.05 -1.37
N ALA A 57 -6.99 11.07 -0.64
CA ALA A 57 -8.43 10.92 -0.43
C ALA A 57 -8.73 10.21 0.89
N ALA A 58 -9.99 10.25 1.33
CA ALA A 58 -10.47 9.51 2.49
C ALA A 58 -11.81 8.83 2.16
N ASP A 59 -11.97 7.58 2.58
CA ASP A 59 -13.18 6.78 2.34
C ASP A 59 -13.44 5.82 3.51
N GLY A 60 -14.60 5.96 4.19
CA GLY A 60 -15.13 4.96 5.12
C GLY A 60 -14.24 4.54 6.32
N GLY A 61 -13.15 5.26 6.62
CA GLY A 61 -12.15 4.90 7.64
C GLY A 61 -10.77 4.51 7.09
N PHE A 62 -10.63 4.48 5.77
CA PHE A 62 -9.36 4.41 5.08
C PHE A 62 -9.00 5.78 4.51
N ILE A 63 -7.70 6.05 4.42
CA ILE A 63 -7.18 7.15 3.61
C ILE A 63 -6.36 6.59 2.46
N LYS A 64 -6.51 7.21 1.31
CA LYS A 64 -5.67 7.01 0.15
C LYS A 64 -4.44 7.89 0.32
N VAL A 65 -3.26 7.30 0.28
CA VAL A 65 -1.97 7.98 0.43
C VAL A 65 -1.04 7.60 -0.71
N VAL A 66 -0.08 8.49 -1.01
CA VAL A 66 1.02 8.15 -1.92
C VAL A 66 1.95 7.15 -1.24
N PHE A 67 2.25 6.07 -1.94
CA PHE A 67 3.08 4.98 -1.48
C PHE A 67 4.06 4.56 -2.57
N GLY A 68 5.36 4.62 -2.30
CA GLY A 68 6.40 4.27 -3.26
C GLY A 68 6.45 5.17 -4.51
N LEU A 69 6.41 6.50 -4.33
CA LEU A 69 6.58 7.57 -5.35
C LEU A 69 5.53 7.66 -6.47
N GLU A 70 4.98 6.55 -6.96
CA GLU A 70 3.98 6.53 -8.05
C GLU A 70 2.79 5.61 -7.78
N LYS A 71 2.78 4.89 -6.66
CA LYS A 71 1.60 4.08 -6.28
C LYS A 71 0.76 4.81 -5.25
N GLU A 72 -0.49 4.40 -5.20
CA GLU A 72 -1.44 4.85 -4.20
C GLU A 72 -1.83 3.65 -3.36
N ALA A 73 -1.81 3.83 -2.04
CA ALA A 73 -2.20 2.82 -1.09
C ALA A 73 -3.36 3.30 -0.24
N TRP A 74 -4.23 2.37 0.12
CA TRP A 74 -5.24 2.59 1.13
C TRP A 74 -4.72 2.10 2.46
N VAL A 75 -4.73 2.99 3.44
CA VAL A 75 -4.28 2.72 4.80
C VAL A 75 -5.40 3.04 5.78
N LEU A 76 -5.50 2.23 6.83
CA LEU A 76 -6.60 2.34 7.77
C LEU A 76 -6.27 3.39 8.82
N THR A 77 -6.97 4.53 8.83
CA THR A 77 -6.63 5.59 9.79
C THR A 77 -6.99 5.25 11.22
N LYS A 78 -8.01 4.42 11.39
CA LYS A 78 -8.58 4.04 12.68
C LYS A 78 -8.79 2.54 12.74
N ASN A 79 -8.02 1.86 13.57
CA ASN A 79 -8.23 0.45 13.90
C ASN A 79 -8.89 0.32 15.29
N LYS A 80 -9.22 -0.91 15.73
CA LYS A 80 -9.72 -1.17 17.10
C LYS A 80 -8.76 -0.75 18.21
N ARG A 81 -7.48 -0.49 17.90
CA ARG A 81 -6.40 -0.10 18.82
C ARG A 81 -6.10 1.40 18.84
N GLY A 82 -6.79 2.22 18.04
CA GLY A 82 -6.64 3.68 18.03
C GLY A 82 -6.29 4.27 16.67
N MET A 83 -5.77 5.50 16.69
CA MET A 83 -5.30 6.21 15.49
C MET A 83 -3.93 5.67 15.07
N GLU A 84 -3.80 5.21 13.83
CA GLU A 84 -2.53 4.70 13.28
C GLU A 84 -1.68 5.80 12.63
N PHE A 85 -2.28 6.97 12.39
CA PHE A 85 -1.67 8.09 11.69
C PHE A 85 -1.94 9.38 12.47
N VAL A 86 -0.98 10.28 12.45
CA VAL A 86 -1.15 11.65 12.95
C VAL A 86 -0.99 12.61 11.79
N GLU A 87 -1.89 13.56 11.68
CA GLU A 87 -1.76 14.66 10.73
C GLU A 87 -0.61 15.56 11.19
N VAL A 88 0.34 15.86 10.30
CA VAL A 88 1.54 16.63 10.66
C VAL A 88 1.21 18.13 10.63
N ALA A 89 0.18 18.56 11.37
CA ALA A 89 -0.33 19.93 11.27
C ALA A 89 0.73 21.00 11.61
N SER A 90 1.73 20.68 12.43
CA SER A 90 2.77 21.62 12.86
C SER A 90 4.03 21.65 11.97
N ASP A 91 4.31 20.60 11.19
CA ASP A 91 5.61 20.40 10.51
C ASP A 91 5.47 19.93 9.06
N GLN A 92 4.44 20.42 8.34
CA GLN A 92 4.22 20.10 6.92
C GLN A 92 5.46 20.37 6.04
N SER A 93 6.29 21.36 6.40
CA SER A 93 7.51 21.71 5.65
C SER A 93 8.60 20.66 5.80
N ALA A 94 8.86 20.18 7.02
CA ALA A 94 9.81 19.09 7.28
C ALA A 94 9.29 17.76 6.69
N ALA A 95 7.98 17.53 6.81
CA ALA A 95 7.29 16.38 6.22
C ALA A 95 7.46 16.36 4.69
N GLY A 96 7.27 17.50 4.00
CA GLY A 96 7.48 17.60 2.56
C GLY A 96 8.92 17.29 2.11
N ALA A 97 9.92 17.60 2.94
CA ALA A 97 11.32 17.27 2.67
C ALA A 97 11.68 15.80 2.96
N GLN A 98 11.00 15.18 3.93
CA GLN A 98 11.24 13.79 4.32
C GLN A 98 10.45 12.79 3.45
N PHE A 99 9.24 13.18 3.03
CA PHE A 99 8.36 12.42 2.16
C PHE A 99 9.08 11.76 0.97
N PRO A 100 9.79 12.49 0.07
CA PRO A 100 10.43 11.85 -1.08
C PRO A 100 11.49 10.80 -0.68
N LYS A 101 12.17 10.98 0.46
CA LYS A 101 13.17 10.03 0.97
C LYS A 101 12.51 8.75 1.47
N ASP A 102 11.45 8.92 2.25
CA ASP A 102 10.66 7.80 2.78
C ASP A 102 9.99 7.02 1.65
N GLN A 103 9.47 7.73 0.65
CA GLN A 103 8.85 7.11 -0.53
C GLN A 103 9.88 6.31 -1.34
N ALA A 104 11.10 6.83 -1.53
CA ALA A 104 12.16 6.10 -2.20
C ALA A 104 12.53 4.82 -1.43
N ALA A 105 12.72 4.92 -0.11
CA ALA A 105 13.02 3.76 0.74
C ALA A 105 11.92 2.69 0.68
N LEU A 106 10.64 3.08 0.57
CA LEU A 106 9.53 2.14 0.39
C LEU A 106 9.57 1.45 -0.99
N VAL A 107 9.98 2.14 -2.05
CA VAL A 107 10.18 1.52 -3.37
C VAL A 107 11.31 0.49 -3.30
N ASP A 108 12.45 0.86 -2.72
CA ASP A 108 13.60 -0.03 -2.57
C ASP A 108 13.23 -1.27 -1.74
N LYS A 109 12.50 -1.08 -0.63
CA LYS A 109 12.01 -2.18 0.20
C LYS A 109 11.04 -3.08 -0.55
N GLN A 110 10.07 -2.53 -1.29
CA GLN A 110 9.17 -3.33 -2.13
C GLN A 110 9.90 -4.11 -3.22
N LYS A 111 10.92 -3.49 -3.85
CA LYS A 111 11.72 -4.15 -4.86
C LYS A 111 12.53 -5.30 -4.25
N ALA A 112 13.07 -5.11 -3.06
CA ALA A 112 13.77 -6.15 -2.30
C ALA A 112 12.81 -7.29 -1.88
N GLU A 113 11.63 -6.97 -1.38
CA GLU A 113 10.63 -7.96 -0.95
C GLU A 113 10.09 -8.77 -2.14
N LYS A 114 9.80 -8.11 -3.27
CA LYS A 114 9.41 -8.79 -4.52
C LYS A 114 10.54 -9.69 -5.04
N ALA A 115 11.79 -9.21 -5.01
CA ALA A 115 12.93 -10.02 -5.42
C ALA A 115 13.15 -11.23 -4.50
N ALA A 116 12.90 -11.07 -3.19
CA ALA A 116 12.98 -12.16 -2.23
C ALA A 116 11.86 -13.21 -2.43
N GLU A 117 10.63 -12.78 -2.75
CA GLU A 117 9.51 -13.67 -3.06
C GLU A 117 9.77 -14.46 -4.36
N GLU A 118 10.26 -13.80 -5.41
CA GLU A 118 10.61 -14.44 -6.68
C GLU A 118 11.78 -15.44 -6.52
N ALA A 119 12.75 -15.13 -5.64
CA ALA A 119 13.81 -16.07 -5.27
C ALA A 119 13.30 -17.25 -4.42
N ALA A 120 12.33 -17.03 -3.54
CA ALA A 120 11.71 -18.09 -2.73
C ALA A 120 10.85 -19.04 -3.58
N GLU A 121 10.15 -18.53 -4.60
CA GLU A 121 9.35 -19.34 -5.52
C GLU A 121 10.23 -20.20 -6.45
N ALA A 122 11.43 -19.71 -6.80
CA ALA A 122 12.40 -20.47 -7.58
C ALA A 122 12.94 -21.73 -6.84
N GLU A 123 12.98 -21.72 -5.50
CA GLU A 123 13.39 -22.90 -4.69
C GLU A 123 12.23 -23.88 -4.43
N ALA A 124 10.97 -23.44 -4.49
CA ALA A 124 9.81 -24.31 -4.30
C ALA A 124 9.51 -25.19 -5.54
N GLY A 125 10.12 -24.91 -6.70
CA GLY A 125 9.97 -25.67 -7.93
C GLY A 125 10.74 -26.99 -8.02
N ALA A 126 11.60 -27.31 -7.03
CA ALA A 126 12.49 -28.49 -7.06
C ALA A 126 12.12 -29.57 -6.01
N GLY A 127 10.83 -29.74 -5.70
CA GLY A 127 10.36 -30.68 -4.67
C GLY A 127 9.18 -31.55 -5.09
N GLY A 128 9.14 -32.01 -6.36
CA GLY A 128 8.04 -32.82 -6.88
C GLY A 128 8.51 -33.93 -7.81
N GLY A 129 9.21 -34.95 -7.29
CA GLY A 129 9.59 -36.11 -8.11
C GLY A 129 10.11 -37.30 -7.29
N GLY A 130 9.41 -38.44 -7.43
CA GLY A 130 9.86 -39.77 -6.99
C GLY A 130 9.16 -40.24 -5.72
N GLY A 131 8.04 -40.95 -5.79
CA GLY A 131 8.01 -42.37 -6.13
C GLY A 131 8.02 -43.15 -4.80
N GLY A 132 6.90 -43.63 -4.27
CA GLY A 132 6.14 -44.71 -4.90
C GLY A 132 6.97 -45.99 -4.84
N GLY A 133 6.90 -46.73 -3.73
CA GLY A 133 7.69 -47.95 -3.58
C GLY A 133 7.60 -48.57 -2.19
N ALA A 134 6.40 -48.97 -1.80
CA ALA A 134 6.25 -50.02 -0.80
C ALA A 134 6.84 -51.31 -1.39
N SER A 135 7.93 -51.82 -0.80
CA SER A 135 8.37 -53.20 -1.01
C SER A 135 8.42 -53.92 0.32
N ALA A 136 7.52 -54.89 0.43
CA ALA A 136 7.55 -55.96 1.40
C ALA A 136 8.80 -56.83 1.21
N ALA A 137 9.35 -57.31 2.33
CA ALA A 137 10.10 -58.56 2.46
C ALA A 137 10.03 -58.90 3.97
N ALA A 138 9.21 -59.87 4.37
CA ALA A 138 9.51 -61.31 4.44
C ALA A 138 10.34 -61.64 5.67
#